data_AF-A0A927F5N0-F1
#
_entry.id   AF-A0A927F5N0-F1
#
_cell.length_a   1.000
_cell.length_b   1.000
_cell.length_c   1.000
_cell.angle_alpha   90.00
_cell.angle_beta   90.00
_cell.angle_gamma   90.00
#
_symmetry.space_group_name_H-M   'P 1'
#
loop_
_entity.id
_entity.type
_entity.pdbx_description
1 polymer ?
#
loop_
_entity_poly.entity_id
_entity_poly.type
_entity_poly.pdbx_seq_one_letter_code
_entity_poly.pdbx_strand_id
1 'polypeptide(L)'
;MLCSQGTAQVQLAHIDGEDQGATVSRLYGEVVIGGYLPLRVRLENKTDRPQQWGLRARSSIDDHRSSVIEFSKQFEVGARTAEVFDVLVPTPSIADFEQFRNTGYYYGYSSMQVTGTLVGPEQDLSFSCYSSGNTDIDSILLTNNVVDIVGYGEQVIPFIPQDFFNDGTRYVPPGERLGFQLVQLEANTMQEDWRAYWGFGMILLSTEEWKSLSSLQTQALMNWVRAGGVLVLPDWNWARGNIIPGVSQDDFKSGECHYGLGRIEVGPIVGGYESVNRRVFDEGAFPLSNPRVSGVFGYDLQDRESLGGYYAVLIGFIVLVGPVNLMYFCRGRRRYRLFVTTPLIVLASLSAIALYSLLRDGVGGEGERFELTLFGGDSNQALRVQSQGADLGMIFGRSFEVPDKAHVERFSVPGAAQKRYEVDGSKRSGDWFVSRSKNSLLVAWAEPSREQVRLEVNGNGAGLKVSSRIKGTVTPFVLKDGAGNYWTTESLSLGETKSLTRVDAEKVKDLIERLTQSKARRLYETAIERQLRGSNVFFGELKNDANPALATLKSVAWDDGGHLALGQVVLAGRENQ
;
A
#
# COMPACT_ATOMS: atom_id res chain seq x y z
N MET A 1 20.68 -17.10 -20.72
CA MET A 1 21.15 -16.91 -19.33
C MET A 1 20.30 -17.84 -18.49
N LEU A 2 20.84 -18.99 -18.08
CA LEU A 2 20.09 -20.00 -17.34
C LEU A 2 19.90 -19.48 -15.91
N CYS A 3 18.66 -19.26 -15.48
CA CYS A 3 18.33 -19.07 -14.07
C CYS A 3 18.81 -20.32 -13.31
N SER A 4 19.95 -20.18 -12.64
CA SER A 4 20.48 -21.23 -11.78
C SER A 4 19.55 -21.43 -10.59
N GLN A 5 19.35 -22.71 -10.27
CA GLN A 5 18.65 -23.16 -9.07
C GLN A 5 19.15 -22.43 -7.80
N GLY A 6 18.19 -21.91 -7.02
CA GLY A 6 18.17 -22.06 -5.56
C GLY A 6 19.27 -21.40 -4.73
N THR A 7 19.48 -20.09 -4.86
CA THR A 7 19.99 -19.29 -3.72
C THR A 7 19.07 -18.10 -3.51
N ALA A 8 18.44 -17.99 -2.33
CA ALA A 8 17.43 -16.96 -2.08
C ALA A 8 18.01 -15.55 -1.88
N GLN A 9 19.34 -15.43 -1.86
CA GLN A 9 20.01 -14.14 -1.87
C GLN A 9 20.83 -13.99 -3.14
N VAL A 10 20.41 -13.09 -4.02
CA VAL A 10 21.14 -12.79 -5.25
C VAL A 10 21.99 -11.56 -5.01
N GLN A 11 23.30 -11.75 -4.96
CA GLN A 11 24.27 -10.66 -4.93
C GLN A 11 24.15 -9.86 -6.23
N LEU A 12 23.79 -8.59 -6.10
CA LEU A 12 23.62 -7.69 -7.24
C LEU A 12 24.91 -6.97 -7.58
N ALA A 13 25.67 -6.61 -6.54
CA ALA A 13 26.89 -5.84 -6.69
C ALA A 13 27.80 -6.01 -5.48
N HIS A 14 29.12 -5.88 -5.69
CA HIS A 14 30.11 -5.98 -4.63
C HIS A 14 31.37 -5.17 -4.96
N ILE A 15 31.97 -4.60 -3.92
CA ILE A 15 33.29 -3.96 -3.93
C ILE A 15 34.04 -4.45 -2.71
N ASP A 16 35.31 -4.79 -2.89
CA ASP A 16 36.26 -5.03 -1.81
C ASP A 16 37.53 -4.23 -2.09
N GLY A 17 37.66 -3.08 -1.42
CA GLY A 17 38.78 -2.16 -1.49
C GLY A 17 39.68 -2.26 -0.26
N GLU A 18 40.79 -1.52 -0.29
CA GLU A 18 41.76 -1.48 0.81
C GLU A 18 41.14 -0.89 2.08
N ASP A 19 40.39 0.20 1.93
CA ASP A 19 39.81 0.98 3.03
C ASP A 19 38.32 0.73 3.26
N GLN A 20 37.65 0.01 2.35
CA GLN A 20 36.21 -0.24 2.43
C GLN A 20 35.78 -1.53 1.74
N GLY A 21 34.67 -2.12 2.18
CA GLY A 21 33.98 -3.22 1.49
C GLY A 21 32.48 -2.96 1.45
N ALA A 22 31.82 -3.34 0.37
CA ALA A 22 30.38 -3.20 0.24
C ALA A 22 29.76 -4.33 -0.58
N THR A 23 28.60 -4.83 -0.17
CA THR A 23 27.83 -5.81 -0.93
C THR A 23 26.35 -5.45 -0.89
N VAL A 24 25.71 -5.44 -2.05
CA VAL A 24 24.26 -5.26 -2.19
C VAL A 24 23.68 -6.55 -2.73
N SER A 25 22.72 -7.13 -2.01
CA SER A 25 22.00 -8.32 -2.44
C SER A 25 20.50 -8.08 -2.38
N ARG A 26 19.74 -8.65 -3.32
CA ARG A 26 18.28 -8.76 -3.15
C ARG A 26 17.94 -10.03 -2.38
N LEU A 27 16.90 -9.96 -1.56
CA LEU A 27 16.37 -11.12 -0.82
C LEU A 27 15.23 -11.83 -1.55
N TYR A 28 14.61 -11.18 -2.53
CA TYR A 28 13.61 -11.81 -3.39
C TYR A 28 14.23 -12.24 -4.70
N GLY A 29 13.77 -13.39 -5.21
CA GLY A 29 14.16 -13.87 -6.55
C GLY A 29 13.74 -12.92 -7.68
N GLU A 30 12.70 -12.11 -7.46
CA GLU A 30 12.11 -11.21 -8.45
C GLU A 30 11.73 -9.87 -7.82
N VAL A 31 11.57 -8.83 -8.65
CA VAL A 31 11.01 -7.54 -8.22
C VAL A 31 9.48 -7.61 -8.25
N VAL A 32 8.85 -7.07 -7.23
CA VAL A 32 7.38 -7.09 -7.06
C VAL A 32 6.79 -5.75 -7.46
N ILE A 33 5.62 -5.75 -8.11
CA ILE A 33 4.88 -4.53 -8.45
C ILE A 33 4.04 -4.09 -7.25
N GLY A 34 3.98 -2.78 -6.95
CA GLY A 34 3.12 -2.24 -5.89
C GLY A 34 3.52 -2.63 -4.47
N GLY A 35 4.82 -2.75 -4.19
CA GLY A 35 5.32 -3.14 -2.88
C GLY A 35 6.72 -2.62 -2.62
N TYR A 36 7.60 -3.52 -2.18
CA TYR A 36 9.00 -3.19 -1.88
C TYR A 36 9.93 -4.30 -2.35
N LEU A 37 11.11 -3.90 -2.80
CA LEU A 37 12.25 -4.79 -3.00
C LEU A 37 13.14 -4.73 -1.76
N PRO A 38 13.20 -5.80 -0.95
CA PRO A 38 14.13 -5.89 0.15
C PRO A 38 15.55 -6.13 -0.37
N LEU A 39 16.45 -5.21 0.00
CA LEU A 39 17.88 -5.28 -0.24
C LEU A 39 18.60 -5.49 1.09
N ARG A 40 19.58 -6.40 1.09
CA ARG A 40 20.56 -6.54 2.15
C ARG A 40 21.84 -5.84 1.72
N VAL A 41 22.19 -4.80 2.46
CA VAL A 41 23.38 -3.97 2.23
C VAL A 41 24.37 -4.27 3.35
N ARG A 42 25.47 -4.94 3.03
CA ARG A 42 26.59 -5.14 3.96
C ARG A 42 27.65 -4.08 3.66
N LEU A 43 28.00 -3.28 4.66
CA LEU A 43 29.03 -2.26 4.57
C LEU A 43 30.15 -2.60 5.54
N GLU A 44 31.39 -2.46 5.09
CA GLU A 44 32.59 -2.69 5.88
C GLU A 44 33.46 -1.45 5.78
N ASN A 45 33.67 -0.80 6.92
CA ASN A 45 34.57 0.34 7.04
C ASN A 45 35.89 -0.14 7.62
N LYS A 46 36.92 -0.20 6.78
CA LYS A 46 38.27 -0.62 7.20
C LYS A 46 39.12 0.56 7.66
N THR A 47 38.59 1.78 7.72
CA THR A 47 39.33 2.97 8.19
C THR A 47 39.22 3.17 9.71
N ASP A 48 40.09 4.02 10.26
CA ASP A 48 40.11 4.39 11.69
C ASP A 48 39.11 5.48 12.09
N ARG A 49 38.21 5.89 11.17
CA ARG A 49 37.17 6.88 11.44
C ARG A 49 35.81 6.40 10.93
N PRO A 50 34.68 6.85 11.50
CA PRO A 50 33.37 6.58 10.95
C PRO A 50 33.24 7.08 9.50
N GLN A 51 32.47 6.37 8.69
CA GLN A 51 32.24 6.69 7.28
C GLN A 51 30.74 6.80 7.01
N GLN A 52 30.38 7.75 6.15
CA GLN A 52 29.00 7.94 5.68
C GLN A 52 28.84 7.30 4.31
N TRP A 53 27.73 6.59 4.13
CA TRP A 53 27.36 5.89 2.90
C TRP A 53 25.96 6.30 2.49
N GLY A 54 25.71 6.44 1.19
CA GLY A 54 24.39 6.78 0.67
C GLY A 54 23.88 5.74 -0.32
N LEU A 55 22.72 5.16 -0.08
CA LEU A 55 22.02 4.36 -1.10
C LEU A 55 21.02 5.25 -1.83
N ARG A 56 21.12 5.29 -3.16
CA ARG A 56 20.09 5.85 -4.06
C ARG A 56 19.54 4.74 -4.92
N ALA A 57 18.23 4.61 -5.00
CA ALA A 57 17.58 3.64 -5.87
C ALA A 57 16.46 4.33 -6.66
N ARG A 58 16.20 3.82 -7.85
CA ARG A 58 15.16 4.26 -8.76
C ARG A 58 14.38 3.04 -9.22
N SER A 59 13.09 3.05 -8.96
CA SER A 59 12.15 2.00 -9.36
C SER A 59 11.21 2.55 -10.43
N SER A 60 10.99 1.82 -11.53
CA SER A 60 10.07 2.23 -12.60
C SER A 60 9.41 1.05 -13.29
N ILE A 61 8.21 1.29 -13.83
CA ILE A 61 7.52 0.35 -14.71
C ILE A 61 7.81 0.72 -16.19
N ASP A 62 7.92 -0.27 -17.08
CA ASP A 62 8.06 -0.14 -18.54
C ASP A 62 9.13 0.84 -19.04
N ASP A 63 10.38 0.57 -18.65
CA ASP A 63 11.58 1.29 -19.13
C ASP A 63 11.42 2.82 -19.05
N HIS A 64 10.89 3.29 -17.92
CA HIS A 64 10.66 4.70 -17.59
C HIS A 64 9.52 5.40 -18.33
N ARG A 65 8.63 4.67 -19.01
CA ARG A 65 7.45 5.30 -19.64
C ARG A 65 6.34 5.63 -18.65
N SER A 66 6.42 5.11 -17.42
CA SER A 66 5.41 5.30 -16.37
C SER A 66 6.01 5.93 -15.10
N SER A 67 5.23 5.94 -14.01
CA SER A 67 5.63 6.34 -12.66
C SER A 67 7.02 5.83 -12.25
N VAL A 68 7.80 6.75 -11.68
CA VAL A 68 9.14 6.52 -11.15
C VAL A 68 9.14 6.83 -9.66
N ILE A 69 9.70 5.95 -8.84
CA ILE A 69 10.01 6.25 -7.45
C ILE A 69 11.53 6.34 -7.29
N GLU A 70 11.99 7.48 -6.78
CA GLU A 70 13.36 7.70 -6.34
C GLU A 70 13.43 7.56 -4.82
N PHE A 71 14.35 6.73 -4.37
CA PHE A 71 14.56 6.38 -2.98
C PHE A 71 15.98 6.76 -2.57
N SER A 72 16.13 7.38 -1.40
CA SER A 72 17.43 7.61 -0.77
C SER A 72 17.46 7.19 0.68
N LYS A 73 18.61 6.68 1.12
CA LYS A 73 18.92 6.38 2.52
C LYS A 73 20.40 6.62 2.79
N GLN A 74 20.71 7.18 3.96
CA GLN A 74 22.08 7.34 4.44
C GLN A 74 22.38 6.32 5.54
N PHE A 75 23.64 5.90 5.65
CA PHE A 75 24.15 5.01 6.68
C PHE A 75 25.43 5.59 7.25
N GLU A 76 25.60 5.47 8.56
CA GLU A 76 26.86 5.72 9.24
C GLU A 76 27.42 4.37 9.69
N VAL A 77 28.67 4.09 9.34
CA VAL A 77 29.35 2.84 9.70
C VAL A 77 30.56 3.17 10.56
N GLY A 78 30.62 2.58 11.75
CA GLY A 78 31.70 2.81 12.71
C GLY A 78 33.08 2.48 12.16
N ALA A 79 34.13 3.07 12.75
CA ALA A 79 35.52 2.75 12.39
C ALA A 79 35.83 1.27 12.62
N ARG A 80 36.52 0.62 11.67
CA ARG A 80 36.92 -0.80 11.75
C ARG A 80 35.75 -1.76 12.03
N THR A 81 34.56 -1.48 11.51
CA THR A 81 33.37 -2.31 11.71
C THR A 81 32.75 -2.75 10.40
N ALA A 82 32.01 -3.86 10.46
CA ALA A 82 31.14 -4.32 9.39
C ALA A 82 29.70 -4.36 9.90
N GLU A 83 28.80 -3.72 9.18
CA GLU A 83 27.38 -3.63 9.51
C GLU A 83 26.53 -4.16 8.36
N VAL A 84 25.36 -4.71 8.70
CA VAL A 84 24.40 -5.26 7.74
C VAL A 84 23.08 -4.53 7.92
N PHE A 85 22.57 -3.95 6.84
CA PHE A 85 21.33 -3.21 6.80
C PHE A 85 20.35 -3.87 5.86
N ASP A 86 19.15 -4.16 6.36
CA ASP A 86 18.02 -4.52 5.50
C ASP A 86 17.26 -3.23 5.11
N VAL A 87 17.05 -3.03 3.81
CA VAL A 87 16.51 -1.81 3.22
C VAL A 87 15.36 -2.16 2.29
N LEU A 88 14.21 -1.53 2.50
CA LEU A 88 13.04 -1.70 1.64
C LEU A 88 12.99 -0.59 0.59
N VAL A 89 13.30 -0.93 -0.66
CA VAL A 89 13.18 0.00 -1.78
C VAL A 89 11.76 -0.07 -2.34
N PRO A 90 10.95 1.02 -2.28
CA PRO A 90 9.58 1.00 -2.77
C PRO A 90 9.53 0.79 -4.29
N THR A 91 8.49 0.09 -4.75
CA THR A 91 8.21 -0.12 -6.17
C THR A 91 6.88 0.54 -6.55
N PRO A 92 6.77 1.13 -7.76
CA PRO A 92 5.53 1.75 -8.22
C PRO A 92 4.35 0.77 -8.17
N SER A 93 3.19 1.27 -7.76
CA SER A 93 1.92 0.55 -7.83
C SER A 93 1.36 0.55 -9.25
N ILE A 94 0.65 -0.52 -9.58
CA ILE A 94 -0.15 -0.63 -10.79
C ILE A 94 -1.34 0.34 -10.83
N ALA A 95 -1.78 0.89 -9.70
CA ALA A 95 -2.82 1.92 -9.71
C ALA A 95 -2.41 3.13 -10.56
N ASP A 96 -1.10 3.39 -10.70
CA ASP A 96 -0.58 4.40 -11.62
C ASP A 96 -0.59 3.98 -13.09
N PHE A 97 -0.69 2.69 -13.37
CA PHE A 97 -0.68 2.08 -14.71
C PHE A 97 -2.06 2.04 -15.37
N GLU A 98 -3.16 2.18 -14.62
CA GLU A 98 -4.53 2.06 -15.16
C GLU A 98 -4.87 3.04 -16.30
N GLN A 99 -4.07 4.09 -16.53
CA GLN A 99 -4.18 4.92 -17.74
C GLN A 99 -4.04 4.11 -19.04
N PHE A 100 -3.25 3.03 -19.05
CA PHE A 100 -3.04 2.23 -20.26
C PHE A 100 -4.20 1.29 -20.58
N ARG A 101 -5.05 0.93 -19.62
CA ARG A 101 -6.24 0.08 -19.86
C ARG A 101 -7.22 0.71 -20.85
N ASN A 102 -7.35 2.04 -20.86
CA ASN A 102 -8.24 2.75 -21.78
C ASN A 102 -7.73 2.77 -23.24
N THR A 103 -6.52 2.30 -23.52
CA THR A 103 -5.96 2.25 -24.89
C THR A 103 -6.28 0.97 -25.66
N GLY A 104 -7.02 0.02 -25.07
CA GLY A 104 -7.46 -1.20 -25.75
C GLY A 104 -6.38 -2.28 -25.88
N TYR A 105 -5.16 -2.06 -25.38
CA TYR A 105 -4.13 -3.09 -25.23
C TYR A 105 -4.43 -3.94 -23.99
N TYR A 106 -5.19 -5.01 -24.19
CA TYR A 106 -5.78 -5.82 -23.12
C TYR A 106 -4.82 -6.76 -22.36
N TYR A 107 -3.50 -6.68 -22.57
CA TYR A 107 -2.53 -7.56 -21.90
C TYR A 107 -1.20 -6.82 -21.68
N GLY A 108 -1.13 -6.04 -20.61
CA GLY A 108 0.09 -5.32 -20.23
C GLY A 108 1.06 -6.27 -19.53
N TYR A 109 1.94 -6.92 -20.29
CA TYR A 109 3.23 -7.29 -19.70
C TYR A 109 3.91 -5.98 -19.34
N SER A 110 4.28 -5.82 -18.08
CA SER A 110 5.17 -4.74 -17.72
C SER A 110 6.47 -5.23 -17.13
N SER A 111 7.52 -4.49 -17.46
CA SER A 111 8.78 -4.60 -16.77
C SER A 111 8.78 -3.76 -15.52
N MET A 112 9.25 -4.31 -14.41
CA MET A 112 9.66 -3.55 -13.25
C MET A 112 11.19 -3.55 -13.21
N GLN A 113 11.78 -2.36 -13.17
CA GLN A 113 13.21 -2.19 -13.05
C GLN A 113 13.52 -1.42 -11.77
N VAL A 114 14.49 -1.91 -11.00
CA VAL A 114 15.11 -1.16 -9.90
C VAL A 114 16.59 -1.05 -10.19
N THR A 115 17.03 0.19 -10.40
CA THR A 115 18.45 0.55 -10.54
C THR A 115 18.88 1.33 -9.32
N GLY A 116 20.12 1.18 -8.87
CA GLY A 116 20.61 2.00 -7.78
C GLY A 116 22.12 2.15 -7.77
N THR A 117 22.55 3.06 -6.91
CA THR A 117 23.96 3.35 -6.65
C THR A 117 24.13 3.47 -5.14
N LEU A 118 25.01 2.65 -4.60
CA LEU A 118 25.55 2.83 -3.26
C LEU A 118 26.79 3.73 -3.37
N VAL A 119 26.65 4.96 -2.90
CA VAL A 119 27.67 6.00 -2.86
C VAL A 119 28.53 5.78 -1.62
N GLY A 120 29.78 5.37 -1.83
CA GLY A 120 30.78 5.20 -0.79
C GLY A 120 31.76 6.38 -0.74
N PRO A 121 32.61 6.46 0.29
CA PRO A 121 33.62 7.52 0.41
C PRO A 121 34.68 7.49 -0.70
N GLU A 122 35.00 6.32 -1.25
CA GLU A 122 36.05 6.19 -2.29
C GLU A 122 35.51 5.76 -3.66
N GLN A 123 34.48 4.91 -3.66
CA GLN A 123 33.96 4.29 -4.87
C GLN A 123 32.46 4.06 -4.76
N ASP A 124 31.77 4.34 -5.87
CA ASP A 124 30.35 4.07 -6.04
C ASP A 124 30.12 2.65 -6.57
N LEU A 125 29.11 1.98 -6.04
CA LEU A 125 28.67 0.65 -6.48
C LEU A 125 27.29 0.74 -7.13
N SER A 126 27.21 0.49 -8.43
CA SER A 126 25.94 0.46 -9.14
C SER A 126 25.35 -0.95 -9.21
N PHE A 127 24.03 -1.05 -9.14
CA PHE A 127 23.29 -2.30 -9.31
C PHE A 127 22.03 -2.07 -10.14
N SER A 128 21.55 -3.13 -10.77
CA SER A 128 20.26 -3.16 -11.45
C SER A 128 19.65 -4.53 -11.27
N CYS A 129 18.33 -4.55 -11.08
CA CYS A 129 17.53 -5.76 -11.16
C CYS A 129 16.26 -5.46 -11.93
N TYR A 130 15.73 -6.50 -12.54
CA TYR A 130 14.62 -6.42 -13.47
C TYR A 130 13.74 -7.65 -13.25
N SER A 131 12.44 -7.45 -13.34
CA SER A 131 11.46 -8.51 -13.49
C SER A 131 10.46 -8.10 -14.56
N SER A 132 9.96 -9.08 -15.31
CA SER A 132 8.83 -8.88 -16.23
C SER A 132 7.67 -9.72 -15.74
N GLY A 133 6.50 -9.12 -15.60
CA GLY A 133 5.30 -9.81 -15.15
C GLY A 133 4.07 -9.29 -15.86
N ASN A 134 2.99 -10.05 -15.79
CA ASN A 134 1.70 -9.53 -16.18
C ASN A 134 1.23 -8.55 -15.10
N THR A 135 0.92 -7.32 -15.50
CA THR A 135 0.51 -6.26 -14.58
C THR A 135 -0.79 -6.59 -13.86
N ASP A 136 -1.75 -7.23 -14.51
CA ASP A 136 -3.12 -7.41 -13.98
C ASP A 136 -3.23 -8.35 -12.76
N ILE A 137 -2.11 -8.68 -12.13
CA ILE A 137 -1.94 -9.93 -11.42
C ILE A 137 -1.15 -9.78 -10.13
N ASP A 138 -1.65 -10.41 -9.07
CA ASP A 138 -0.99 -10.50 -7.76
C ASP A 138 0.32 -11.31 -7.81
N SER A 139 1.28 -10.89 -6.98
CA SER A 139 2.47 -11.69 -6.69
C SER A 139 2.19 -12.64 -5.53
N ILE A 140 2.72 -13.85 -5.61
CA ILE A 140 2.67 -14.87 -4.56
C ILE A 140 4.08 -15.12 -4.06
N LEU A 141 4.28 -15.03 -2.75
CA LEU A 141 5.54 -15.41 -2.11
C LEU A 141 5.46 -16.87 -1.68
N LEU A 142 6.46 -17.65 -2.08
CA LEU A 142 6.65 -19.04 -1.69
C LEU A 142 7.99 -19.17 -0.99
N THR A 143 8.04 -19.97 0.08
CA THR A 143 9.32 -20.43 0.60
C THR A 143 9.79 -21.71 -0.07
N ASN A 144 11.10 -21.93 -0.07
CA ASN A 144 11.73 -23.04 -0.78
C ASN A 144 11.13 -24.40 -0.43
N ASN A 145 10.79 -24.66 0.84
CA ASN A 145 10.23 -25.96 1.25
C ASN A 145 8.80 -26.19 0.75
N VAL A 146 8.07 -25.12 0.43
CA VAL A 146 6.68 -25.22 -0.06
C VAL A 146 6.63 -25.50 -1.56
N VAL A 147 7.70 -25.15 -2.30
CA VAL A 147 7.81 -25.41 -3.75
C VAL A 147 7.62 -26.90 -4.03
N ASP A 148 8.21 -27.75 -3.20
CA ASP A 148 8.10 -29.21 -3.29
C ASP A 148 6.68 -29.70 -2.96
N ILE A 149 6.01 -29.09 -1.98
CA ILE A 149 4.66 -29.46 -1.53
C ILE A 149 3.63 -29.19 -2.62
N VAL A 150 3.76 -28.08 -3.36
CA VAL A 150 2.82 -27.71 -4.42
C VAL A 150 3.13 -28.45 -5.74
N GLY A 151 4.22 -29.23 -5.79
CA GLY A 151 4.59 -30.08 -6.93
C GLY A 151 5.25 -29.33 -8.08
N TYR A 152 5.97 -28.23 -7.80
CA TYR A 152 6.60 -27.36 -8.81
C TYR A 152 7.94 -27.89 -9.36
N GLY A 153 8.35 -29.12 -9.02
CA GLY A 153 9.61 -29.71 -9.45
C GLY A 153 9.78 -29.70 -10.98
N GLU A 154 10.69 -28.85 -11.45
CA GLU A 154 11.29 -28.77 -12.80
C GLU A 154 10.48 -28.17 -13.97
N GLN A 155 9.14 -28.11 -13.96
CA GLN A 155 8.38 -27.74 -15.17
C GLN A 155 7.93 -26.27 -15.29
N VAL A 156 8.13 -25.45 -14.26
CA VAL A 156 7.73 -24.04 -14.29
C VAL A 156 8.95 -23.13 -14.18
N ILE A 157 9.83 -23.24 -15.17
CA ILE A 157 10.41 -22.02 -15.75
C ILE A 157 9.17 -21.24 -16.24
N PRO A 158 9.02 -19.92 -16.01
CA PRO A 158 8.00 -19.17 -16.72
C PRO A 158 8.28 -19.38 -18.21
N PHE A 159 7.59 -20.34 -18.83
CA PHE A 159 7.77 -20.70 -20.22
C PHE A 159 7.09 -19.60 -21.02
N ILE A 160 7.77 -18.46 -21.09
CA ILE A 160 7.75 -17.65 -22.27
C ILE A 160 8.79 -18.33 -23.15
N PRO A 161 8.41 -19.18 -24.13
CA PRO A 161 9.40 -19.72 -25.06
C PRO A 161 10.18 -18.53 -25.64
N GLN A 162 11.50 -18.63 -25.76
CA GLN A 162 12.30 -17.58 -26.41
C GLN A 162 11.72 -17.18 -27.80
N ASP A 163 11.03 -18.12 -28.44
CA ASP A 163 10.33 -17.93 -29.70
C ASP A 163 9.16 -16.94 -29.61
N PHE A 164 8.62 -16.66 -28.42
CA PHE A 164 7.55 -15.68 -28.19
C PHE A 164 7.99 -14.25 -28.53
N PHE A 165 9.28 -13.93 -28.38
CA PHE A 165 9.83 -12.63 -28.78
C PHE A 165 10.21 -12.59 -30.27
N ASN A 166 10.40 -13.75 -30.91
CA ASN A 166 10.83 -13.84 -32.30
C ASN A 166 9.66 -13.95 -33.29
N ASP A 167 8.51 -14.47 -32.85
CA ASP A 167 7.37 -14.78 -33.71
C ASP A 167 6.16 -13.90 -33.30
N GLY A 168 6.13 -12.67 -33.80
CA GLY A 168 5.27 -11.56 -33.34
C GLY A 168 3.74 -11.71 -33.46
N THR A 169 3.17 -12.91 -33.40
CA THR A 169 1.71 -13.14 -33.56
C THR A 169 1.10 -14.30 -32.78
N ARG A 170 1.83 -15.09 -31.98
CA ARG A 170 1.18 -16.22 -31.26
C ARG A 170 0.38 -15.77 -30.04
N TYR A 171 -0.94 -15.69 -30.23
CA TYR A 171 -1.93 -15.65 -29.16
C TYR A 171 -1.82 -16.94 -28.31
N VAL A 172 -1.41 -16.79 -27.05
CA VAL A 172 -1.52 -17.88 -26.06
C VAL A 172 -2.95 -17.86 -25.53
N PRO A 173 -3.71 -18.97 -25.62
CA PRO A 173 -5.06 -19.04 -25.09
C PRO A 173 -5.11 -18.64 -23.61
N PRO A 174 -6.16 -17.94 -23.15
CA PRO A 174 -6.29 -17.47 -21.76
C PRO A 174 -6.17 -18.56 -20.68
N GLY A 175 -6.33 -19.84 -21.03
CA GLY A 175 -6.24 -20.97 -20.10
C GLY A 175 -4.82 -21.44 -19.75
N GLU A 176 -3.77 -20.98 -20.44
CA GLU A 176 -2.39 -21.48 -20.25
C GLU A 176 -1.43 -20.48 -19.60
N ARG A 177 -1.86 -19.25 -19.30
CA ARG A 177 -1.00 -18.23 -18.69
C ARG A 177 -1.06 -18.35 -17.17
N LEU A 178 0.12 -18.38 -16.53
CA LEU A 178 0.21 -18.18 -15.09
C LEU A 178 -0.39 -16.83 -14.75
N GLY A 179 -1.53 -16.90 -14.07
CA GLY A 179 -2.18 -15.72 -13.54
C GLY A 179 -1.54 -15.23 -12.25
N PHE A 180 -0.21 -15.30 -12.06
CA PHE A 180 0.51 -14.68 -10.94
C PHE A 180 2.01 -14.71 -11.13
N GLN A 181 2.71 -13.79 -10.46
CA GLN A 181 4.15 -13.83 -10.34
C GLN A 181 4.52 -14.65 -9.10
N LEU A 182 5.28 -15.74 -9.30
CA LEU A 182 5.86 -16.49 -8.19
C LEU A 182 7.19 -15.87 -7.76
N VAL A 183 7.34 -15.63 -6.47
CA VAL A 183 8.59 -15.16 -5.87
C VAL A 183 9.03 -16.15 -4.82
N GLN A 184 10.28 -16.61 -4.92
CA GLN A 184 10.88 -17.53 -3.96
C GLN A 184 11.75 -16.76 -2.95
N LEU A 185 11.78 -17.27 -1.71
CA LEU A 185 12.53 -16.72 -0.59
C LEU A 185 12.92 -17.84 0.40
N GLU A 186 14.06 -17.72 1.07
CA GLU A 186 14.40 -18.55 2.21
C GLU A 186 13.71 -18.02 3.48
N ALA A 187 13.00 -18.88 4.22
CA ALA A 187 12.22 -18.48 5.40
C ALA A 187 13.03 -17.69 6.45
N ASN A 188 14.30 -18.06 6.67
CA ASN A 188 15.19 -17.36 7.62
C ASN A 188 15.59 -15.94 7.17
N THR A 189 15.39 -15.59 5.90
CA THR A 189 15.63 -14.26 5.33
C THR A 189 14.37 -13.40 5.24
N MET A 190 13.23 -13.91 5.72
CA MET A 190 12.00 -13.13 5.87
C MET A 190 12.25 -11.85 6.67
N GLN A 191 11.55 -10.80 6.28
CA GLN A 191 11.74 -9.46 6.81
C GLN A 191 10.89 -9.22 8.07
N GLU A 192 11.42 -8.46 9.01
CA GLU A 192 10.75 -8.05 10.23
C GLU A 192 9.84 -6.82 10.02
N ASP A 193 9.87 -6.23 8.83
CA ASP A 193 9.02 -5.11 8.44
C ASP A 193 7.92 -5.60 7.51
N TRP A 194 6.66 -5.44 7.94
CA TRP A 194 5.47 -5.92 7.24
C TRP A 194 5.34 -5.34 5.82
N ARG A 195 5.93 -4.17 5.57
CA ARG A 195 5.89 -3.50 4.26
C ARG A 195 6.57 -4.34 3.18
N ALA A 196 7.57 -5.14 3.53
CA ALA A 196 8.21 -6.06 2.60
C ALA A 196 7.20 -6.98 1.90
N TYR A 197 6.09 -7.28 2.58
CA TYR A 197 5.05 -8.18 2.09
C TYR A 197 3.92 -7.48 1.32
N TRP A 198 3.87 -6.15 1.29
CA TRP A 198 2.71 -5.39 0.79
C TRP A 198 2.35 -5.70 -0.67
N GLY A 199 3.36 -5.96 -1.52
CA GLY A 199 3.14 -6.28 -2.93
C GLY A 199 2.65 -7.71 -3.20
N PHE A 200 2.51 -8.55 -2.17
CA PHE A 200 2.02 -9.93 -2.32
C PHE A 200 0.55 -10.03 -1.90
N GLY A 201 -0.23 -10.75 -2.70
CA GLY A 201 -1.60 -11.13 -2.35
C GLY A 201 -1.64 -12.34 -1.41
N MET A 202 -0.69 -13.26 -1.60
CA MET A 202 -0.63 -14.53 -0.88
C MET A 202 0.81 -14.88 -0.50
N ILE A 203 0.98 -15.45 0.69
CA ILE A 203 2.25 -16.00 1.17
C ILE A 203 1.99 -17.44 1.61
N LEU A 204 2.77 -18.38 1.08
CA LEU A 204 2.72 -19.78 1.50
C LEU A 204 3.98 -20.12 2.28
N LEU A 205 3.79 -20.71 3.46
CA LEU A 205 4.86 -21.09 4.38
C LEU A 205 4.61 -22.49 4.93
N SER A 206 5.62 -23.35 4.97
CA SER A 206 5.48 -24.61 5.70
C SER A 206 5.39 -24.36 7.21
N THR A 207 4.88 -25.34 7.92
CA THR A 207 4.72 -25.31 9.37
C THR A 207 6.06 -25.23 10.08
N GLU A 208 7.08 -25.92 9.56
CA GLU A 208 8.43 -25.89 10.13
C GLU A 208 9.06 -24.51 9.93
N GLU A 209 8.88 -23.91 8.76
CA GLU A 209 9.36 -22.56 8.47
C GLU A 209 8.66 -21.53 9.35
N TRP A 210 7.33 -21.59 9.49
CA TRP A 210 6.59 -20.72 10.40
C TRP A 210 7.13 -20.78 11.83
N LYS A 211 7.44 -21.98 12.34
CA LYS A 211 8.04 -22.16 13.67
C LYS A 211 9.46 -21.62 13.78
N SER A 212 10.19 -21.58 12.68
CA SER A 212 11.56 -21.05 12.64
C SER A 212 11.60 -19.52 12.62
N LEU A 213 10.47 -18.87 12.33
CA LEU A 213 10.40 -17.41 12.29
C LEU A 213 10.62 -16.81 13.69
N SER A 214 11.32 -15.68 13.72
CA SER A 214 11.40 -14.85 14.91
C SER A 214 10.01 -14.30 15.27
N SER A 215 9.86 -13.85 16.53
CA SER A 215 8.62 -13.19 16.96
C SER A 215 8.34 -11.92 16.14
N LEU A 216 9.38 -11.20 15.70
CA LEU A 216 9.27 -10.00 14.87
C LEU A 216 8.85 -10.34 13.43
N GLN A 217 9.42 -11.38 12.82
CA GLN A 217 9.01 -11.87 11.50
C GLN A 217 7.55 -12.35 11.51
N THR A 218 7.18 -13.11 12.53
CA THR A 218 5.80 -13.57 12.74
C THR A 218 4.85 -12.37 12.87
N GLN A 219 5.20 -11.38 13.68
CA GLN A 219 4.39 -10.18 13.86
C GLN A 219 4.27 -9.35 12.57
N ALA A 220 5.33 -9.27 11.77
CA ALA A 220 5.33 -8.60 10.47
C ALA A 220 4.34 -9.27 9.49
N LEU A 221 4.35 -10.61 9.43
CA LEU A 221 3.39 -11.37 8.64
C LEU A 221 1.96 -11.18 9.14
N MET A 222 1.74 -11.23 10.45
CA MET A 222 0.40 -11.02 11.01
C MET A 222 -0.13 -9.60 10.77
N ASN A 223 0.74 -8.59 10.74
CA ASN A 223 0.37 -7.23 10.33
C ASN A 223 -0.01 -7.17 8.85
N TRP A 224 0.72 -7.87 7.98
CA TRP A 224 0.38 -7.99 6.55
C TRP A 224 -0.94 -8.74 6.33
N VAL A 225 -1.21 -9.84 7.04
CA VAL A 225 -2.51 -10.53 7.01
C VAL A 225 -3.61 -9.59 7.49
N ARG A 226 -3.40 -8.84 8.57
CA ARG A 226 -4.37 -7.85 9.06
C ARG A 226 -4.68 -6.79 8.02
N ALA A 227 -3.69 -6.43 7.19
CA ALA A 227 -3.83 -5.51 6.06
C ALA A 227 -4.52 -6.12 4.83
N GLY A 228 -4.98 -7.37 4.87
CA GLY A 228 -5.70 -8.01 3.78
C GLY A 228 -4.95 -9.12 3.06
N GLY A 229 -3.73 -9.45 3.47
CA GLY A 229 -2.97 -10.57 2.91
C GLY A 229 -3.57 -11.95 3.25
N VAL A 230 -3.24 -12.95 2.44
CA VAL A 230 -3.62 -14.36 2.65
C VAL A 230 -2.43 -15.23 2.98
N LEU A 231 -2.34 -15.66 4.22
CA LEU A 231 -1.31 -16.59 4.68
C LEU A 231 -1.81 -18.03 4.55
N VAL A 232 -1.07 -18.89 3.86
CA VAL A 232 -1.40 -20.32 3.70
C VAL A 232 -0.33 -21.18 4.36
N LEU A 233 -0.77 -22.09 5.23
CA LEU A 233 0.07 -23.04 5.96
C LEU A 233 -0.36 -24.48 5.58
N PRO A 234 0.18 -25.04 4.47
CA PRO A 234 -0.39 -26.19 3.79
C PRO A 234 -0.27 -27.51 4.58
N ASP A 235 0.74 -27.62 5.43
CA ASP A 235 1.06 -28.80 6.24
C ASP A 235 0.71 -28.59 7.73
N TRP A 236 -0.09 -27.55 8.03
CA TRP A 236 -0.40 -27.17 9.41
C TRP A 236 -1.15 -28.26 10.17
N ASN A 237 -0.70 -28.51 11.39
CA ASN A 237 -1.28 -29.53 12.27
C ASN A 237 -1.38 -29.03 13.70
N TRP A 238 -2.60 -28.70 14.12
CA TRP A 238 -2.93 -28.28 15.50
C TRP A 238 -2.50 -29.29 16.56
N ALA A 239 -2.54 -30.60 16.26
CA ALA A 239 -2.15 -31.66 17.20
C ALA A 239 -0.66 -31.64 17.55
N ARG A 240 0.18 -30.89 16.80
CA ARG A 240 1.61 -30.72 17.06
C ARG A 240 1.93 -29.50 17.95
N GLY A 241 0.92 -28.91 18.60
CA GLY A 241 1.11 -27.77 19.52
C GLY A 241 1.50 -26.47 18.80
N ASN A 242 1.09 -26.32 17.54
CA ASN A 242 1.43 -25.13 16.77
C ASN A 242 0.50 -23.97 17.16
N ILE A 243 1.07 -22.79 17.41
CA ILE A 243 0.32 -21.60 17.80
C ILE A 243 0.48 -20.51 16.73
N ILE A 244 -0.63 -19.90 16.35
CA ILE A 244 -0.67 -18.68 15.55
C ILE A 244 -1.04 -17.55 16.50
N PRO A 245 -0.23 -16.48 16.65
CA PRO A 245 -0.51 -15.43 17.62
C PRO A 245 -1.90 -14.81 17.44
N GLY A 246 -2.69 -14.80 18.52
CA GLY A 246 -4.03 -14.22 18.52
C GLY A 246 -5.08 -15.04 17.76
N VAL A 247 -4.78 -16.28 17.37
CA VAL A 247 -5.71 -17.18 16.68
C VAL A 247 -5.74 -18.53 17.36
N SER A 248 -6.95 -19.03 17.64
CA SER A 248 -7.18 -20.36 18.20
C SER A 248 -7.72 -21.33 17.14
N GLN A 249 -7.61 -22.63 17.42
CA GLN A 249 -8.18 -23.66 16.55
C GLN A 249 -9.69 -23.47 16.32
N ASP A 250 -10.41 -23.01 17.35
CA ASP A 250 -11.87 -22.77 17.27
C ASP A 250 -12.24 -21.61 16.33
N ASP A 251 -11.28 -20.73 16.00
CA ASP A 251 -11.50 -19.62 15.07
C ASP A 251 -11.50 -20.12 13.61
N PHE A 252 -10.95 -21.32 13.36
CA PHE A 252 -10.91 -21.90 12.02
C PHE A 252 -12.23 -22.59 11.66
N LYS A 253 -12.83 -22.16 10.55
CA LYS A 253 -13.99 -22.78 9.93
C LYS A 253 -13.57 -23.37 8.59
N SER A 254 -13.72 -24.68 8.41
CA SER A 254 -13.31 -25.40 7.20
C SER A 254 -11.82 -25.22 6.80
N GLY A 255 -10.94 -24.97 7.78
CA GLY A 255 -9.52 -24.72 7.52
C GLY A 255 -9.18 -23.25 7.24
N GLU A 256 -10.12 -22.32 7.43
CA GLU A 256 -9.88 -20.88 7.23
C GLU A 256 -10.20 -20.07 8.48
N CYS A 257 -9.37 -19.07 8.78
CA CYS A 257 -9.60 -18.10 9.84
C CYS A 257 -9.40 -16.68 9.30
N HIS A 258 -10.42 -15.83 9.39
CA HIS A 258 -10.30 -14.42 9.06
C HIS A 258 -9.56 -13.66 10.18
N TYR A 259 -8.59 -12.84 9.79
CA TYR A 259 -7.76 -12.07 10.72
C TYR A 259 -7.57 -10.64 10.19
N GLY A 260 -8.25 -9.68 10.81
CA GLY A 260 -8.38 -8.32 10.28
C GLY A 260 -9.08 -8.31 8.93
N LEU A 261 -8.47 -7.65 7.94
CA LEU A 261 -9.00 -7.60 6.57
C LEU A 261 -8.61 -8.80 5.71
N GLY A 262 -7.70 -9.65 6.19
CA GLY A 262 -7.19 -10.82 5.47
C GLY A 262 -7.65 -12.13 6.10
N ARG A 263 -6.92 -13.20 5.81
CA ARG A 263 -7.21 -14.54 6.34
C ARG A 263 -5.99 -15.43 6.39
N ILE A 264 -6.12 -16.50 7.16
CA ILE A 264 -5.15 -17.55 7.33
C ILE A 264 -5.81 -18.87 6.92
N GLU A 265 -5.17 -19.62 6.06
CA GLU A 265 -5.63 -20.92 5.56
C GLU A 265 -4.68 -22.00 6.07
N VAL A 266 -5.24 -23.09 6.58
CA VAL A 266 -4.51 -24.25 7.08
C VAL A 266 -5.00 -25.52 6.39
N GLY A 267 -4.07 -26.42 6.08
CA GLY A 267 -4.36 -27.73 5.49
C GLY A 267 -3.95 -27.85 4.02
N PRO A 268 -4.02 -29.07 3.48
CA PRO A 268 -3.33 -29.42 2.24
C PRO A 268 -3.84 -28.61 1.06
N ILE A 269 -2.92 -28.21 0.18
CA ILE A 269 -3.25 -27.62 -1.11
C ILE A 269 -3.64 -28.77 -2.05
N VAL A 270 -4.94 -29.08 -2.07
CA VAL A 270 -5.50 -30.12 -2.94
C VAL A 270 -5.76 -29.54 -4.32
N GLY A 271 -5.17 -30.14 -5.37
CA GLY A 271 -5.31 -29.69 -6.76
C GLY A 271 -4.14 -28.84 -7.27
N GLY A 272 -3.06 -28.72 -6.49
CA GLY A 272 -1.82 -28.07 -6.93
C GLY A 272 -2.05 -26.64 -7.44
N TYR A 273 -1.45 -26.31 -8.57
CA TYR A 273 -1.51 -24.99 -9.20
C TYR A 273 -2.92 -24.43 -9.39
N GLU A 274 -3.86 -25.22 -9.94
CA GLU A 274 -5.20 -24.73 -10.26
C GLU A 274 -5.95 -24.27 -9.01
N SER A 275 -5.70 -24.93 -7.87
CA SER A 275 -6.29 -24.56 -6.59
C SER A 275 -5.75 -23.23 -6.08
N VAL A 276 -4.43 -23.00 -6.20
CA VAL A 276 -3.79 -21.72 -5.84
C VAL A 276 -4.29 -20.60 -6.74
N ASN A 277 -4.34 -20.85 -8.05
CA ASN A 277 -4.85 -19.89 -9.04
C ASN A 277 -6.31 -19.52 -8.74
N ARG A 278 -7.17 -20.50 -8.49
CA ARG A 278 -8.57 -20.28 -8.12
C ARG A 278 -8.70 -19.44 -6.85
N ARG A 279 -7.92 -19.72 -5.81
CA ARG A 279 -7.95 -18.96 -4.55
C ARG A 279 -7.54 -17.50 -4.72
N VAL A 280 -6.54 -17.23 -5.57
CA VAL A 280 -6.07 -15.87 -5.85
C VAL A 280 -7.12 -15.10 -6.67
N PHE A 281 -7.71 -15.70 -7.70
CA PHE A 281 -8.61 -15.01 -8.61
C PHE A 281 -10.08 -14.97 -8.18
N ASP A 282 -10.63 -16.10 -7.74
CA ASP A 282 -12.07 -16.27 -7.54
C ASP A 282 -12.51 -15.86 -6.12
N GLU A 283 -11.63 -15.98 -5.12
CA GLU A 283 -11.99 -15.76 -3.71
C GLU A 283 -11.64 -14.35 -3.19
N GLY A 284 -11.18 -13.46 -4.08
CA GLY A 284 -11.02 -12.04 -3.78
C GLY A 284 -10.05 -11.76 -2.63
N ALA A 285 -9.00 -12.57 -2.52
CA ALA A 285 -7.85 -12.49 -1.60
C ALA A 285 -6.98 -11.25 -1.85
N PHE A 286 -7.61 -10.09 -1.96
CA PHE A 286 -6.94 -8.89 -2.40
C PHE A 286 -6.49 -8.07 -1.19
N PRO A 287 -5.18 -7.98 -0.89
CA PRO A 287 -4.66 -7.02 0.07
C PRO A 287 -5.06 -5.59 -0.31
N LEU A 288 -4.94 -4.67 0.64
CA LEU A 288 -5.17 -3.24 0.38
C LEU A 288 -4.36 -2.69 -0.81
N SER A 289 -3.22 -3.33 -1.12
CA SER A 289 -2.33 -3.03 -2.25
C SER A 289 -2.89 -3.42 -3.62
N ASN A 290 -3.93 -4.24 -3.69
CA ASN A 290 -4.45 -4.69 -4.97
C ASN A 290 -5.27 -3.57 -5.63
N PRO A 291 -5.01 -3.22 -6.90
CA PRO A 291 -5.70 -2.15 -7.60
C PRO A 291 -7.23 -2.31 -7.73
N ARG A 292 -7.71 -3.55 -7.73
CA ARG A 292 -9.16 -3.86 -7.76
C ARG A 292 -9.83 -3.43 -6.46
N VAL A 293 -9.10 -3.45 -5.35
CA VAL A 293 -9.52 -2.87 -4.08
C VAL A 293 -9.11 -1.40 -4.02
N SER A 294 -8.03 -0.95 -4.68
CA SER A 294 -7.63 0.46 -4.66
C SER A 294 -8.69 1.43 -5.21
N GLY A 295 -9.48 1.01 -6.20
CA GLY A 295 -10.64 1.78 -6.69
C GLY A 295 -11.76 1.96 -5.65
N VAL A 296 -11.75 1.18 -4.57
CA VAL A 296 -12.61 1.31 -3.37
C VAL A 296 -12.12 2.46 -2.47
N PHE A 297 -10.82 2.77 -2.50
CA PHE A 297 -10.17 3.85 -1.75
C PHE A 297 -10.06 5.17 -2.54
N GLY A 298 -10.25 5.10 -3.85
CA GLY A 298 -10.27 6.26 -4.73
C GLY A 298 -11.46 7.18 -4.43
N TYR A 299 -11.16 8.45 -4.26
CA TYR A 299 -12.17 9.48 -4.04
C TYR A 299 -12.98 9.73 -5.32
N ASP A 300 -14.31 9.54 -5.28
CA ASP A 300 -15.19 9.91 -6.40
C ASP A 300 -15.35 11.42 -6.42
N LEU A 301 -14.38 12.06 -7.05
CA LEU A 301 -14.36 13.51 -7.18
C LEU A 301 -15.14 13.83 -8.45
N GLN A 302 -16.34 14.41 -8.29
CA GLN A 302 -17.08 14.99 -9.42
C GLN A 302 -16.22 16.00 -10.17
N ASP A 303 -16.28 15.98 -11.50
CA ASP A 303 -15.47 16.86 -12.33
C ASP A 303 -15.86 18.33 -12.18
N ARG A 304 -14.88 19.15 -11.80
CA ARG A 304 -14.97 20.62 -11.85
C ARG A 304 -14.79 21.11 -13.30
N GLU A 305 -15.56 20.58 -14.23
CA GLU A 305 -15.50 21.04 -15.62
C GLU A 305 -16.43 22.22 -15.86
N SER A 306 -15.84 23.41 -15.72
CA SER A 306 -16.34 24.62 -16.38
C SER A 306 -15.18 25.30 -17.08
N LEU A 307 -14.84 24.89 -18.30
CA LEU A 307 -13.74 25.53 -19.04
C LEU A 307 -14.10 26.94 -19.56
N GLY A 308 -15.35 27.39 -19.38
CA GLY A 308 -15.90 28.61 -19.98
C GLY A 308 -15.13 29.90 -19.65
N GLY A 309 -14.65 30.05 -18.41
CA GLY A 309 -13.91 31.25 -18.02
C GLY A 309 -12.56 31.39 -18.72
N TYR A 310 -11.84 30.28 -18.94
CA TYR A 310 -10.58 30.29 -19.69
C TYR A 310 -10.81 30.66 -21.15
N TYR A 311 -11.84 30.09 -21.79
CA TYR A 311 -12.20 30.45 -23.16
C TYR A 311 -12.61 31.91 -23.29
N ALA A 312 -13.31 32.48 -22.31
CA ALA A 312 -13.68 33.89 -22.32
C ALA A 312 -12.45 34.81 -22.34
N VAL A 313 -11.43 34.51 -21.52
CA VAL A 313 -10.17 35.28 -21.51
C VAL A 313 -9.39 35.11 -22.82
N LEU A 314 -9.32 33.89 -23.36
CA LEU A 314 -8.65 33.62 -24.65
C LEU A 314 -9.34 34.33 -25.82
N ILE A 315 -10.67 34.32 -25.88
CA ILE A 315 -11.43 35.05 -26.89
C ILE A 315 -11.16 36.56 -26.76
N GLY A 316 -11.19 37.09 -25.52
CA GLY A 316 -10.84 38.48 -25.25
C GLY A 316 -9.43 38.85 -25.74
N PHE A 317 -8.44 37.98 -25.51
CA PHE A 317 -7.07 38.14 -26.00
C PHE A 317 -6.99 38.19 -27.53
N ILE A 318 -7.66 37.26 -28.23
CA ILE A 318 -7.67 37.22 -29.70
C ILE A 318 -8.27 38.51 -30.27
N VAL A 319 -9.38 39.00 -29.69
CA VAL A 319 -10.02 40.26 -30.07
C VAL A 319 -9.12 41.46 -29.78
N LEU A 320 -8.44 41.48 -28.63
CA LEU A 320 -7.55 42.57 -28.24
C LEU A 320 -6.31 42.66 -29.14
N VAL A 321 -5.63 41.54 -29.40
CA VAL A 321 -4.41 41.51 -30.22
C VAL A 321 -4.70 41.73 -31.70
N GLY A 322 -5.79 41.17 -32.21
CA GLY A 322 -6.15 41.30 -33.62
C GLY A 322 -6.88 42.62 -33.90
N PRO A 323 -8.22 42.61 -33.90
CA PRO A 323 -9.02 43.74 -34.38
C PRO A 323 -8.77 45.03 -33.57
N VAL A 324 -8.71 44.97 -32.23
CA VAL A 324 -8.59 46.19 -31.42
C VAL A 324 -7.20 46.81 -31.54
N ASN A 325 -6.12 46.02 -31.39
CA ASN A 325 -4.76 46.56 -31.49
C ASN A 325 -4.47 47.13 -32.88
N LEU A 326 -4.84 46.43 -33.95
CA LEU A 326 -4.56 46.86 -35.32
C LEU A 326 -5.43 48.05 -35.76
N MET A 327 -6.73 48.03 -35.46
CA MET A 327 -7.65 49.07 -35.95
C MET A 327 -7.66 50.33 -35.10
N TYR A 328 -7.41 50.22 -33.79
CA TYR A 328 -7.48 51.35 -32.87
C TYR A 328 -6.09 51.83 -32.45
N PHE A 329 -5.28 50.98 -31.83
CA PHE A 329 -4.00 51.39 -31.24
C PHE A 329 -2.88 51.62 -32.27
N CYS A 330 -2.89 50.86 -33.36
CA CYS A 330 -1.85 50.88 -34.40
C CYS A 330 -2.31 51.49 -35.74
N ARG A 331 -3.43 52.21 -35.76
CA ARG A 331 -3.99 52.81 -36.98
C ARG A 331 -3.01 53.81 -37.63
N GLY A 332 -2.90 53.75 -38.97
CA GLY A 332 -2.13 54.71 -39.78
C GLY A 332 -0.61 54.60 -39.62
N ARG A 333 0.09 55.72 -39.42
CA ARG A 333 1.56 55.79 -39.32
C ARG A 333 2.13 55.33 -37.96
N ARG A 334 1.30 54.92 -37.00
CA ARG A 334 1.71 54.56 -35.62
C ARG A 334 2.01 53.07 -35.44
N ARG A 335 2.28 52.33 -36.52
CA ARG A 335 2.50 50.87 -36.48
C ARG A 335 3.65 50.43 -35.58
N TYR A 336 4.62 51.32 -35.32
CA TYR A 336 5.71 51.04 -34.37
C TYR A 336 5.19 50.77 -32.93
N ARG A 337 3.97 51.23 -32.57
CA ARG A 337 3.35 50.93 -31.27
C ARG A 337 3.02 49.45 -31.10
N LEU A 338 2.97 48.67 -32.19
CA LEU A 338 2.77 47.22 -32.14
C LEU A 338 3.86 46.54 -31.31
N PHE A 339 5.10 47.06 -31.37
CA PHE A 339 6.23 46.53 -30.60
C PHE A 339 6.09 46.72 -29.08
N VAL A 340 5.22 47.61 -28.63
CA VAL A 340 4.98 47.86 -27.19
C VAL A 340 3.62 47.30 -26.76
N THR A 341 2.58 47.53 -27.57
CA THR A 341 1.20 47.12 -27.25
C THR A 341 1.02 45.61 -27.27
N THR A 342 1.63 44.89 -28.22
CA THR A 342 1.49 43.42 -28.27
C THR A 342 2.11 42.75 -27.04
N PRO A 343 3.37 43.05 -26.63
CA PRO A 343 3.91 42.52 -25.38
C PRO A 343 3.07 42.89 -24.15
N LEU A 344 2.55 44.12 -24.07
CA LEU A 344 1.70 44.55 -22.94
C LEU A 344 0.36 43.79 -22.89
N ILE A 345 -0.30 43.58 -24.03
CA ILE A 345 -1.55 42.81 -24.09
C ILE A 345 -1.31 41.34 -23.70
N VAL A 346 -0.19 40.76 -24.15
CA VAL A 346 0.22 39.40 -23.76
C VAL A 346 0.46 39.33 -22.25
N LEU A 347 1.22 40.25 -21.68
CA LEU A 347 1.46 40.31 -20.23
C LEU A 347 0.16 40.47 -19.45
N ALA A 348 -0.72 41.40 -19.86
CA ALA A 348 -2.01 41.61 -19.21
C ALA A 348 -2.90 40.36 -19.28
N SER A 349 -2.90 39.65 -20.41
CA SER A 349 -3.69 38.43 -20.58
C SER A 349 -3.13 37.26 -19.77
N LEU A 350 -1.80 37.11 -19.71
CA LEU A 350 -1.13 36.15 -18.84
C LEU A 350 -1.44 36.44 -17.36
N SER A 351 -1.37 37.71 -16.95
CA SER A 351 -1.76 38.13 -15.60
C SER A 351 -3.23 37.86 -15.32
N ALA A 352 -4.13 38.08 -16.29
CA ALA A 352 -5.55 37.80 -16.14
C ALA A 352 -5.84 36.30 -16.00
N ILE A 353 -5.19 35.45 -16.81
CA ILE A 353 -5.30 33.99 -16.70
C ILE A 353 -4.73 33.51 -15.37
N ALA A 354 -3.56 34.01 -14.96
CA ALA A 354 -2.95 33.65 -13.69
C ALA A 354 -3.83 34.05 -12.51
N LEU A 355 -4.37 35.27 -12.53
CA LEU A 355 -5.27 35.78 -11.50
C LEU A 355 -6.59 35.00 -11.48
N TYR A 356 -7.20 34.75 -12.64
CA TYR A 356 -8.41 33.94 -12.75
C TYR A 356 -8.18 32.54 -12.20
N SER A 357 -7.06 31.90 -12.54
CA SER A 357 -6.71 30.58 -12.03
C SER A 357 -6.50 30.61 -10.51
N LEU A 358 -5.86 31.64 -9.97
CA LEU A 358 -5.65 31.76 -8.52
C LEU A 358 -6.95 32.03 -7.76
N LEU A 359 -7.87 32.82 -8.34
CA LEU A 359 -9.17 33.10 -7.74
C LEU A 359 -10.13 31.91 -7.82
N ARG A 360 -10.06 31.11 -8.88
CA ARG A 360 -10.91 29.95 -9.09
C ARG A 360 -10.39 28.71 -8.35
N ASP A 361 -9.12 28.38 -8.56
CA ASP A 361 -8.52 27.15 -8.04
C ASP A 361 -8.06 27.35 -6.59
N GLY A 362 -7.81 28.60 -6.18
CA GLY A 362 -7.28 28.92 -4.86
C GLY A 362 -5.80 28.58 -4.70
N VAL A 363 -5.30 28.85 -3.49
CA VAL A 363 -3.99 28.39 -3.01
C VAL A 363 -4.23 27.31 -1.96
N GLY A 364 -3.53 26.18 -2.08
CA GLY A 364 -3.73 25.03 -1.22
C GLY A 364 -4.74 24.04 -1.78
N GLY A 365 -5.60 23.51 -0.91
CA GLY A 365 -6.68 22.61 -1.31
C GLY A 365 -7.61 22.28 -0.15
N GLU A 366 -8.71 21.62 -0.46
CA GLU A 366 -9.61 21.02 0.52
C GLU A 366 -9.51 19.51 0.36
N GLY A 367 -9.50 18.79 1.48
CA GLY A 367 -9.40 17.35 1.45
C GLY A 367 -10.09 16.71 2.63
N GLU A 368 -10.33 15.42 2.51
CA GLU A 368 -10.95 14.60 3.54
C GLU A 368 -10.07 13.41 3.85
N ARG A 369 -10.12 12.98 5.10
CA ARG A 369 -9.35 11.84 5.61
C ARG A 369 -10.28 10.88 6.32
N PHE A 370 -10.02 9.60 6.11
CA PHE A 370 -10.74 8.51 6.76
C PHE A 370 -9.73 7.54 7.31
N GLU A 371 -9.82 7.28 8.61
CA GLU A 371 -8.92 6.39 9.30
C GLU A 371 -9.62 5.09 9.67
N LEU A 372 -8.91 3.99 9.48
CA LEU A 372 -9.27 2.67 9.94
C LEU A 372 -8.17 2.17 10.87
N THR A 373 -8.54 1.84 12.11
CA THR A 373 -7.65 1.18 13.07
C THR A 373 -8.06 -0.28 13.24
N LEU A 374 -7.13 -1.16 12.91
CA LEU A 374 -7.25 -2.61 13.04
C LEU A 374 -6.47 -3.04 14.29
N PHE A 375 -7.18 -3.30 15.39
CA PHE A 375 -6.60 -3.75 16.64
C PHE A 375 -6.21 -5.23 16.56
N GLY A 376 -4.97 -5.52 16.95
CA GLY A 376 -4.39 -6.86 16.84
C GLY A 376 -4.74 -7.82 17.98
N GLY A 377 -5.72 -7.49 18.83
CA GLY A 377 -6.06 -8.29 20.02
C GLY A 377 -4.84 -8.50 20.91
N ASP A 378 -4.41 -9.75 21.05
CA ASP A 378 -3.27 -10.15 21.91
C ASP A 378 -1.88 -9.82 21.33
N SER A 379 -1.79 -9.41 20.05
CA SER A 379 -0.50 -9.17 19.39
C SER A 379 0.22 -7.88 19.80
N ASN A 380 -0.34 -7.10 20.72
CA ASN A 380 0.17 -5.81 21.20
C ASN A 380 0.56 -4.82 20.06
N GLN A 381 -0.19 -4.86 18.96
CA GLN A 381 -0.02 -3.99 17.80
C GLN A 381 -1.37 -3.49 17.32
N ALA A 382 -1.36 -2.31 16.72
CA ALA A 382 -2.45 -1.81 15.90
C ALA A 382 -1.90 -1.51 14.50
N LEU A 383 -2.67 -1.86 13.48
CA LEU A 383 -2.42 -1.41 12.12
C LEU A 383 -3.39 -0.28 11.81
N ARG A 384 -2.86 0.87 11.43
CA ARG A 384 -3.65 2.02 10.99
C ARG A 384 -3.57 2.15 9.48
N VAL A 385 -4.71 2.45 8.88
CA VAL A 385 -4.86 2.64 7.45
C VAL A 385 -5.67 3.91 7.27
N GLN A 386 -5.05 4.92 6.66
CA GLN A 386 -5.67 6.19 6.36
C GLN A 386 -5.82 6.34 4.85
N SER A 387 -7.06 6.49 4.40
CA SER A 387 -7.34 6.96 3.04
C SER A 387 -7.56 8.46 3.09
N GLN A 388 -7.00 9.18 2.13
CA GLN A 388 -7.15 10.62 2.04
C GLN A 388 -7.30 11.06 0.59
N GLY A 389 -8.25 11.95 0.36
CA GLY A 389 -8.52 12.56 -0.94
C GLY A 389 -8.48 14.07 -0.83
N ALA A 390 -7.89 14.74 -1.82
CA ALA A 390 -7.84 16.20 -1.85
C ALA A 390 -8.06 16.74 -3.25
N ASP A 391 -8.83 17.82 -3.34
CA ASP A 391 -8.89 18.68 -4.52
C ASP A 391 -7.93 19.86 -4.32
N LEU A 392 -6.87 19.88 -5.11
CA LEU A 392 -5.79 20.85 -4.94
C LEU A 392 -5.91 21.96 -5.98
N GLY A 393 -5.81 23.20 -5.50
CA GLY A 393 -5.47 24.35 -6.31
C GLY A 393 -3.96 24.47 -6.51
N MET A 394 -3.45 25.71 -6.44
CA MET A 394 -2.02 25.95 -6.55
C MET A 394 -1.31 25.61 -5.22
N ILE A 395 -0.36 24.67 -5.25
CA ILE A 395 0.48 24.32 -4.09
C ILE A 395 1.93 24.76 -4.29
N PHE A 396 2.56 25.31 -3.24
CA PHE A 396 3.95 25.80 -3.27
C PHE A 396 4.94 24.87 -2.55
N GLY A 397 4.44 23.98 -1.70
CA GLY A 397 5.19 22.89 -1.09
C GLY A 397 4.53 21.56 -1.43
N ARG A 398 5.33 20.56 -1.79
CA ARG A 398 4.85 19.21 -2.18
C ARG A 398 5.35 18.11 -1.26
N SER A 399 6.13 18.51 -0.25
CA SER A 399 6.77 17.59 0.67
C SER A 399 5.96 17.44 1.94
N PHE A 400 5.88 16.22 2.45
CA PHE A 400 5.22 15.90 3.72
C PHE A 400 5.97 14.78 4.44
N GLU A 401 5.65 14.60 5.71
CA GLU A 401 6.22 13.56 6.55
C GLU A 401 5.17 12.49 6.86
N VAL A 402 5.63 11.25 6.94
CA VAL A 402 4.87 10.08 7.38
C VAL A 402 5.68 9.32 8.42
N PRO A 403 5.06 8.45 9.24
CA PRO A 403 5.81 7.58 10.14
C PRO A 403 6.94 6.81 9.42
N ASP A 404 8.06 6.59 10.09
CA ASP A 404 9.30 5.98 9.54
C ASP A 404 9.08 4.56 8.94
N LYS A 405 7.99 3.90 9.36
CA LYS A 405 7.52 2.61 8.83
C LYS A 405 6.13 2.65 8.18
N ALA A 406 5.77 3.77 7.57
CA ALA A 406 4.55 3.89 6.78
C ALA A 406 4.76 3.39 5.35
N HIS A 407 3.78 2.63 4.88
CA HIS A 407 3.51 2.43 3.47
C HIS A 407 2.69 3.61 2.94
N VAL A 408 3.03 4.07 1.74
CA VAL A 408 2.37 5.19 1.08
C VAL A 408 2.12 4.79 -0.36
N GLU A 409 0.86 4.83 -0.76
CA GLU A 409 0.43 4.51 -2.11
C GLU A 409 -0.43 5.65 -2.64
N ARG A 410 -0.21 6.01 -3.89
CA ARG A 410 -1.04 6.99 -4.60
C ARG A 410 -1.96 6.25 -5.56
N PHE A 411 -3.23 6.62 -5.55
CA PHE A 411 -4.18 6.17 -6.57
C PHE A 411 -4.29 7.21 -7.68
N SER A 412 -4.27 6.73 -8.92
CA SER A 412 -4.20 7.60 -10.08
C SER A 412 -5.53 8.32 -10.32
N VAL A 413 -5.42 9.58 -10.72
CA VAL A 413 -6.49 10.32 -11.37
C VAL A 413 -6.13 10.38 -12.86
N PRO A 414 -7.07 10.14 -13.78
CA PRO A 414 -6.79 10.15 -15.22
C PRO A 414 -6.09 11.44 -15.68
N GLY A 415 -5.15 11.34 -16.61
CA GLY A 415 -4.64 12.50 -17.38
C GLY A 415 -3.26 13.07 -17.03
N ALA A 416 -2.47 12.45 -16.16
CA ALA A 416 -1.11 12.90 -15.84
C ALA A 416 -0.01 12.18 -16.66
N ALA A 417 1.01 12.94 -17.08
CA ALA A 417 2.27 12.47 -17.65
C ALA A 417 3.09 11.61 -16.66
N GLN A 418 4.27 11.14 -17.08
CA GLN A 418 5.25 10.46 -16.23
C GLN A 418 5.38 11.14 -14.85
N LYS A 419 5.06 10.41 -13.79
CA LYS A 419 5.11 10.93 -12.41
C LYS A 419 6.43 10.56 -11.76
N ARG A 420 7.00 11.48 -10.96
CA ARG A 420 8.22 11.26 -10.19
C ARG A 420 7.93 11.42 -8.71
N TYR A 421 8.10 10.35 -7.96
CA TYR A 421 7.97 10.32 -6.51
C TYR A 421 9.33 10.24 -5.85
N GLU A 422 9.51 10.92 -4.74
CA GLU A 422 10.73 10.88 -3.95
C GLU A 422 10.42 10.37 -2.54
N VAL A 423 11.29 9.50 -2.03
CA VAL A 423 11.19 8.83 -0.73
C VAL A 423 12.53 8.95 -0.03
N ASP A 424 12.56 9.67 1.09
CA ASP A 424 13.75 9.87 1.91
C ASP A 424 13.39 9.70 3.40
N GLY A 425 13.61 8.50 3.94
CA GLY A 425 13.19 8.15 5.31
C GLY A 425 11.68 8.34 5.54
N SER A 426 11.31 9.23 6.46
CA SER A 426 9.93 9.64 6.75
C SER A 426 9.37 10.67 5.75
N LYS A 427 10.23 11.32 4.97
CA LYS A 427 9.83 12.40 4.05
C LYS A 427 9.39 11.84 2.70
N ARG A 428 8.35 12.44 2.14
CA ARG A 428 7.81 12.18 0.80
C ARG A 428 7.81 13.48 0.02
N SER A 429 8.26 13.48 -1.24
CA SER A 429 8.28 14.67 -2.12
C SER A 429 8.08 14.31 -3.60
N GLY A 430 8.01 15.31 -4.47
CA GLY A 430 7.69 15.12 -5.89
C GLY A 430 6.19 15.08 -6.15
N ASP A 431 5.74 14.13 -6.97
CA ASP A 431 4.38 14.06 -7.52
C ASP A 431 3.37 13.31 -6.64
N TRP A 432 3.66 13.08 -5.36
CA TRP A 432 2.67 12.55 -4.41
C TRP A 432 1.43 13.44 -4.29
N PHE A 433 1.64 14.77 -4.38
CA PHE A 433 0.58 15.76 -4.54
C PHE A 433 0.88 16.62 -5.77
N VAL A 434 -0.08 16.72 -6.68
CA VAL A 434 0.06 17.48 -7.93
C VAL A 434 -0.83 18.72 -7.87
N SER A 435 -0.25 19.88 -8.16
CA SER A 435 -0.96 21.16 -8.22
C SER A 435 -2.10 21.10 -9.24
N ARG A 436 -3.24 21.72 -8.95
CA ARG A 436 -4.43 21.78 -9.81
C ARG A 436 -4.93 20.40 -10.23
N SER A 437 -4.92 19.47 -9.29
CA SER A 437 -5.38 18.12 -9.54
C SER A 437 -6.06 17.54 -8.33
N LYS A 438 -6.85 16.52 -8.63
CA LYS A 438 -7.41 15.61 -7.65
C LYS A 438 -6.33 14.61 -7.26
N ASN A 439 -6.22 14.34 -5.97
CA ASN A 439 -5.22 13.45 -5.42
C ASN A 439 -5.90 12.47 -4.47
N SER A 440 -5.51 11.20 -4.52
CA SER A 440 -5.93 10.18 -3.56
C SER A 440 -4.71 9.41 -3.12
N LEU A 441 -4.56 9.25 -1.81
CA LEU A 441 -3.41 8.63 -1.17
C LEU A 441 -3.91 7.66 -0.10
N LEU A 442 -3.29 6.49 -0.02
CA LEU A 442 -3.39 5.56 1.08
C LEU A 442 -2.11 5.62 1.89
N VAL A 443 -2.24 5.72 3.21
CA VAL A 443 -1.11 5.64 4.14
C VAL A 443 -1.42 4.55 5.16
N ALA A 444 -0.55 3.55 5.28
CA ALA A 444 -0.72 2.47 6.24
C ALA A 444 0.53 2.33 7.11
N TRP A 445 0.37 2.19 8.42
CA TRP A 445 1.49 2.00 9.35
C TRP A 445 1.08 1.13 10.53
N ALA A 446 2.02 0.32 11.02
CA ALA A 446 1.84 -0.46 12.23
C ALA A 446 2.50 0.26 13.41
N GLU A 447 1.85 0.22 14.57
CA GLU A 447 2.37 0.80 15.81
C GLU A 447 2.17 -0.15 17.00
N PRO A 448 3.12 -0.18 17.96
CA PRO A 448 2.92 -0.87 19.23
C PRO A 448 1.70 -0.31 19.97
N SER A 449 0.78 -1.18 20.34
CA SER A 449 -0.45 -0.77 21.03
C SER A 449 -0.93 -1.85 22.00
N ARG A 450 -1.27 -1.44 23.23
CA ARG A 450 -1.90 -2.32 24.24
C ARG A 450 -3.43 -2.19 24.26
N GLU A 451 -3.97 -1.47 23.28
CA GLU A 451 -5.39 -1.21 23.13
C GLU A 451 -6.07 -2.49 22.64
N GLN A 452 -7.06 -2.93 23.41
CA GLN A 452 -7.77 -4.18 23.15
C GLN A 452 -9.16 -4.13 23.77
N VAL A 453 -10.06 -4.95 23.26
CA VAL A 453 -11.37 -5.20 23.86
C VAL A 453 -11.36 -6.62 24.39
N ARG A 454 -11.74 -6.79 25.66
CA ARG A 454 -11.85 -8.10 26.32
C ARG A 454 -13.30 -8.51 26.41
N LEU A 455 -13.57 -9.76 26.10
CA LEU A 455 -14.88 -10.38 26.21
C LEU A 455 -14.91 -11.32 27.41
N GLU A 456 -15.84 -11.07 28.33
CA GLU A 456 -16.16 -11.92 29.47
C GLU A 456 -17.48 -12.64 29.19
N VAL A 457 -17.42 -13.97 29.10
CA VAL A 457 -18.59 -14.82 28.91
C VAL A 457 -19.09 -15.26 30.27
N ASN A 458 -20.30 -14.85 30.66
CA ASN A 458 -20.91 -15.35 31.89
C ASN A 458 -21.30 -16.83 31.69
N GLY A 459 -20.86 -17.70 32.62
CA GLY A 459 -21.01 -19.16 32.55
C GLY A 459 -22.44 -19.73 32.45
N ASN A 460 -23.48 -18.87 32.44
CA ASN A 460 -24.89 -19.26 32.28
C ASN A 460 -25.51 -18.82 30.94
N GLY A 461 -24.71 -18.34 29.96
CA GLY A 461 -25.18 -18.06 28.59
C GLY A 461 -26.15 -16.89 28.42
N ALA A 462 -26.48 -16.15 29.49
CA ALA A 462 -27.54 -15.13 29.48
C ALA A 462 -27.05 -13.68 29.26
N GLY A 463 -25.75 -13.45 29.07
CA GLY A 463 -25.24 -12.11 28.74
C GLY A 463 -23.72 -12.03 28.60
N LEU A 464 -23.27 -11.26 27.61
CA LEU A 464 -21.86 -10.97 27.36
C LEU A 464 -21.48 -9.65 28.03
N LYS A 465 -20.31 -9.60 28.68
CA LYS A 465 -19.71 -8.35 29.15
C LYS A 465 -18.45 -8.07 28.34
N VAL A 466 -18.23 -6.81 28.00
CA VAL A 466 -17.00 -6.36 27.35
C VAL A 466 -16.33 -5.28 28.17
N SER A 467 -15.00 -5.31 28.22
CA SER A 467 -14.20 -4.21 28.75
C SER A 467 -13.25 -3.66 27.69
N SER A 468 -13.07 -2.34 27.65
CA SER A 468 -12.23 -1.68 26.66
C SER A 468 -10.95 -1.11 27.28
N ARG A 469 -9.83 -1.28 26.57
CA ARG A 469 -8.58 -0.57 26.78
C ARG A 469 -8.24 0.35 25.60
N ILE A 470 -9.17 0.56 24.67
CA ILE A 470 -9.00 1.44 23.52
C ILE A 470 -9.01 2.89 23.99
N LYS A 471 -8.08 3.70 23.48
CA LYS A 471 -8.08 5.14 23.76
C LYS A 471 -9.17 5.82 22.95
N GLY A 472 -10.04 6.57 23.63
CA GLY A 472 -11.23 7.17 23.02
C GLY A 472 -12.49 6.40 23.36
N THR A 473 -13.54 6.65 22.58
CA THR A 473 -14.85 6.00 22.76
C THR A 473 -15.32 5.41 21.44
N VAL A 474 -15.65 4.12 21.44
CA VAL A 474 -16.23 3.44 20.27
C VAL A 474 -17.76 3.60 20.30
N THR A 475 -18.35 4.21 19.27
CA THR A 475 -19.79 4.51 19.18
C THR A 475 -20.37 4.26 17.79
N PRO A 476 -21.47 3.52 17.64
CA PRO A 476 -21.87 2.45 18.55
C PRO A 476 -20.84 1.31 18.52
N PHE A 477 -20.80 0.52 19.59
CA PHE A 477 -19.99 -0.69 19.64
C PHE A 477 -20.84 -1.89 19.21
N VAL A 478 -20.38 -2.64 18.22
CA VAL A 478 -21.01 -3.88 17.76
C VAL A 478 -20.00 -5.01 17.82
N LEU A 479 -20.43 -6.15 18.35
CA LEU A 479 -19.69 -7.41 18.43
C LEU A 479 -20.45 -8.49 17.68
N LYS A 480 -19.75 -9.25 16.85
CA LYS A 480 -20.19 -10.55 16.34
C LYS A 480 -19.48 -11.65 17.12
N ASP A 481 -20.24 -12.48 17.82
CA ASP A 481 -19.69 -13.61 18.59
C ASP A 481 -19.28 -14.78 17.67
N GLY A 482 -18.62 -15.80 18.23
CA GLY A 482 -18.20 -16.99 17.49
C GLY A 482 -19.36 -17.82 16.89
N ALA A 483 -20.55 -17.72 17.49
CA ALA A 483 -21.78 -18.35 17.01
C ALA A 483 -22.47 -17.55 15.88
N GLY A 484 -21.97 -16.34 15.57
CA GLY A 484 -22.51 -15.46 14.54
C GLY A 484 -23.65 -14.55 14.99
N ASN A 485 -23.95 -14.48 16.29
CA ASN A 485 -24.92 -13.53 16.82
C ASN A 485 -24.29 -12.15 16.99
N TYR A 486 -25.13 -11.12 16.80
CA TYR A 486 -24.74 -9.74 17.00
C TYR A 486 -25.15 -9.22 18.37
N TRP A 487 -24.24 -8.47 18.97
CA TRP A 487 -24.37 -7.87 20.28
C TRP A 487 -23.93 -6.40 20.20
N THR A 488 -24.59 -5.50 20.92
CA THR A 488 -24.29 -4.07 20.84
C THR A 488 -24.45 -3.34 22.17
N THR A 489 -23.78 -2.20 22.26
CA THR A 489 -23.97 -1.15 23.26
C THR A 489 -23.78 0.22 22.59
N GLU A 490 -24.41 1.26 23.13
CA GLU A 490 -24.41 2.60 22.55
C GLU A 490 -23.00 3.22 22.47
N SER A 491 -22.16 2.93 23.46
CA SER A 491 -20.79 3.43 23.52
C SER A 491 -19.92 2.50 24.36
N LEU A 492 -18.62 2.48 24.10
CA LEU A 492 -17.64 1.78 24.93
C LEU A 492 -16.39 2.66 25.07
N SER A 493 -16.18 3.23 26.26
CA SER A 493 -15.05 4.12 26.55
C SER A 493 -13.89 3.38 27.23
N LEU A 494 -12.71 4.01 27.25
CA LEU A 494 -11.51 3.50 27.93
C LEU A 494 -11.78 3.12 29.40
N GLY A 495 -11.41 1.90 29.78
CA GLY A 495 -11.52 1.39 31.15
C GLY A 495 -12.93 0.98 31.57
N GLU A 496 -13.92 1.15 30.70
CA GLU A 496 -15.31 0.83 30.98
C GLU A 496 -15.61 -0.65 30.73
N THR A 497 -16.45 -1.24 31.58
CA THR A 497 -17.03 -2.57 31.38
C THR A 497 -18.54 -2.45 31.19
N LYS A 498 -19.06 -2.89 30.03
CA LYS A 498 -20.50 -2.87 29.73
C LYS A 498 -21.05 -4.26 29.45
N SER A 499 -22.32 -4.46 29.80
CA SER A 499 -23.08 -5.61 29.33
C SER A 499 -23.61 -5.33 27.93
N LEU A 500 -23.53 -6.32 27.05
CA LEU A 500 -24.03 -6.21 25.69
C LEU A 500 -25.46 -6.72 25.59
N THR A 501 -26.22 -6.13 24.68
CA THR A 501 -27.58 -6.56 24.33
C THR A 501 -27.57 -7.21 22.96
N ARG A 502 -28.33 -8.30 22.79
CA ARG A 502 -28.45 -8.95 21.49
C ARG A 502 -29.21 -8.03 20.52
N VAL A 503 -28.74 -7.94 19.29
CA VAL A 503 -29.34 -7.12 18.23
C VAL A 503 -29.59 -7.96 16.99
N ASP A 504 -30.68 -7.66 16.29
CA ASP A 504 -31.04 -8.33 15.04
C ASP A 504 -30.08 -7.93 13.91
N ALA A 505 -29.76 -8.87 13.03
CA ALA A 505 -28.84 -8.65 11.91
C ALA A 505 -29.28 -7.51 10.98
N GLU A 506 -30.59 -7.32 10.76
CA GLU A 506 -31.12 -6.21 9.96
C GLU A 506 -30.79 -4.84 10.56
N LYS A 507 -30.89 -4.68 11.89
CA LYS A 507 -30.51 -3.44 12.56
C LYS A 507 -29.00 -3.17 12.47
N VAL A 508 -28.20 -4.23 12.45
CA VAL A 508 -26.76 -4.12 12.22
C VAL A 508 -26.48 -3.68 10.79
N LYS A 509 -27.20 -4.22 9.80
CA LYS A 509 -27.10 -3.78 8.40
C LYS A 509 -27.47 -2.30 8.24
N ASP A 510 -28.58 -1.85 8.82
CA ASP A 510 -28.97 -0.43 8.82
C ASP A 510 -27.90 0.46 9.48
N LEU A 511 -27.22 -0.04 10.52
CA LEU A 511 -26.12 0.66 11.14
C LEU A 511 -24.88 0.71 10.24
N ILE A 512 -24.52 -0.39 9.57
CA ILE A 512 -23.43 -0.42 8.60
C ILE A 512 -23.72 0.57 7.48
N GLU A 513 -24.94 0.58 6.93
CA GLU A 513 -25.37 1.54 5.92
C GLU A 513 -25.23 2.98 6.41
N ARG A 514 -25.59 3.29 7.67
CA ARG A 514 -25.39 4.63 8.24
C ARG A 514 -23.91 4.99 8.43
N LEU A 515 -23.09 4.09 8.96
CA LEU A 515 -21.64 4.32 9.12
C LEU A 515 -20.94 4.48 7.76
N THR A 516 -21.51 3.89 6.71
CA THR A 516 -20.99 3.91 5.34
C THR A 516 -21.68 4.96 4.46
N GLN A 517 -22.60 5.79 4.97
CA GLN A 517 -23.19 6.90 4.20
C GLN A 517 -22.22 8.08 3.94
N SER A 518 -21.01 8.05 4.51
CA SER A 518 -19.97 9.06 4.27
C SER A 518 -19.33 8.92 2.89
N LYS A 519 -18.54 9.94 2.48
CA LYS A 519 -17.77 9.91 1.22
C LYS A 519 -16.72 8.78 1.16
N ALA A 520 -16.45 8.09 2.27
CA ALA A 520 -15.62 6.87 2.34
C ALA A 520 -16.41 5.56 2.40
N ARG A 521 -17.69 5.59 1.98
CA ARG A 521 -18.60 4.44 1.93
C ARG A 521 -17.91 3.12 1.62
N ARG A 522 -17.19 3.09 0.50
CA ARG A 522 -16.60 1.88 -0.08
C ARG A 522 -15.52 1.27 0.83
N LEU A 523 -14.66 2.09 1.44
CA LEU A 523 -13.62 1.62 2.36
C LEU A 523 -14.25 0.98 3.60
N TYR A 524 -15.15 1.70 4.28
CA TYR A 524 -15.78 1.18 5.49
C TYR A 524 -16.66 -0.04 5.21
N GLU A 525 -17.42 -0.05 4.12
CA GLU A 525 -18.25 -1.17 3.72
C GLU A 525 -17.40 -2.43 3.51
N THR A 526 -16.35 -2.34 2.68
CA THR A 526 -15.44 -3.48 2.43
C THR A 526 -14.73 -3.95 3.71
N ALA A 527 -14.27 -3.01 4.53
CA ALA A 527 -13.53 -3.34 5.75
C ALA A 527 -14.43 -4.03 6.79
N ILE A 528 -15.65 -3.51 6.99
CA ILE A 528 -16.63 -4.11 7.91
C ILE A 528 -17.07 -5.47 7.38
N GLU A 529 -17.41 -5.59 6.10
CA GLU A 529 -17.83 -6.86 5.50
C GLU A 529 -16.77 -7.95 5.66
N ARG A 530 -15.49 -7.63 5.40
CA ARG A 530 -14.38 -8.57 5.57
C ARG A 530 -14.17 -8.93 7.04
N GLN A 531 -14.17 -7.94 7.92
CA GLN A 531 -14.04 -8.16 9.37
C GLN A 531 -15.15 -9.09 9.88
N LEU A 532 -16.39 -8.87 9.44
CA LEU A 532 -17.55 -9.67 9.84
C LEU A 532 -17.53 -11.11 9.32
N ARG A 533 -16.63 -11.50 8.42
CA ARG A 533 -16.42 -12.92 8.10
C ARG A 533 -15.73 -13.68 9.23
N GLY A 534 -15.02 -12.95 10.10
CA GLY A 534 -14.40 -13.50 11.31
C GLY A 534 -15.38 -13.87 12.41
N SER A 535 -14.83 -14.51 13.43
CA SER A 535 -15.48 -14.88 14.68
C SER A 535 -14.94 -13.99 15.80
N ASN A 536 -15.78 -13.62 16.78
CA ASN A 536 -15.37 -12.79 17.92
C ASN A 536 -14.74 -11.44 17.49
N VAL A 537 -15.42 -10.77 16.58
CA VAL A 537 -14.95 -9.51 15.97
C VAL A 537 -15.85 -8.35 16.35
N PHE A 538 -15.27 -7.16 16.51
CA PHE A 538 -16.02 -5.94 16.78
C PHE A 538 -15.77 -4.87 15.73
N PHE A 539 -16.72 -3.93 15.64
CA PHE A 539 -16.58 -2.70 14.88
C PHE A 539 -17.34 -1.53 15.52
N GLY A 540 -16.94 -0.30 15.19
CA GLY A 540 -17.63 0.93 15.57
C GLY A 540 -16.84 2.19 15.23
N GLU A 541 -17.48 3.36 15.25
CA GLU A 541 -16.78 4.64 15.04
C GLU A 541 -15.96 5.00 16.28
N LEU A 542 -14.69 5.31 16.13
CA LEU A 542 -13.82 5.73 17.20
C LEU A 542 -13.81 7.26 17.32
N LYS A 543 -14.36 7.79 18.41
CA LYS A 543 -14.23 9.20 18.75
C LYS A 543 -13.02 9.37 19.66
N ASN A 544 -11.94 9.92 19.11
CA ASN A 544 -10.69 10.10 19.84
C ASN A 544 -10.02 11.43 19.51
N ASP A 545 -10.09 12.39 20.42
CA ASP A 545 -9.41 13.69 20.29
C ASP A 545 -7.89 13.58 20.52
N ALA A 546 -7.41 12.46 21.08
CA ALA A 546 -6.02 12.31 21.51
C ALA A 546 -5.07 11.82 20.41
N ASN A 547 -5.59 11.28 19.30
CA ASN A 547 -4.79 10.83 18.16
C ASN A 547 -5.45 11.31 16.85
N PRO A 548 -5.22 12.57 16.45
CA PRO A 548 -5.76 13.07 15.19
C PRO A 548 -5.15 12.30 14.01
N ALA A 549 -5.93 12.19 12.93
CA ALA A 549 -5.47 11.60 11.68
C ALA A 549 -4.15 12.24 11.21
N LEU A 550 -3.30 11.45 10.53
CA LEU A 550 -2.00 11.88 10.04
C LEU A 550 -2.17 13.05 9.05
N ALA A 551 -1.65 14.22 9.39
CA ALA A 551 -1.68 15.39 8.51
C ALA A 551 -0.50 15.34 7.53
N THR A 552 -0.77 15.07 6.25
CA THR A 552 0.28 15.02 5.23
C THR A 552 0.65 16.43 4.74
N LEU A 553 -0.11 16.99 3.80
CA LEU A 553 0.21 18.28 3.19
C LEU A 553 -0.41 19.42 3.99
N LYS A 554 0.42 20.31 4.55
CA LYS A 554 -0.01 21.43 5.39
C LYS A 554 -0.84 22.48 4.66
N SER A 555 -0.71 22.56 3.33
CA SER A 555 -1.49 23.49 2.50
C SER A 555 -2.90 23.01 2.19
N VAL A 556 -3.28 21.81 2.65
CA VAL A 556 -4.63 21.28 2.48
C VAL A 556 -5.38 21.48 3.79
N ALA A 557 -6.56 22.09 3.70
CA ALA A 557 -7.52 22.09 4.79
C ALA A 557 -8.17 20.70 4.83
N TRP A 558 -7.73 19.88 5.79
CA TRP A 558 -8.23 18.53 5.97
C TRP A 558 -9.47 18.51 6.87
N ASP A 559 -10.52 17.86 6.40
CA ASP A 559 -11.67 17.46 7.18
C ASP A 559 -11.54 15.97 7.57
N ASP A 560 -11.74 15.67 8.84
CA ASP A 560 -11.61 14.32 9.38
C ASP A 560 -12.97 13.63 9.29
N GLY A 561 -13.22 12.99 8.15
CA GLY A 561 -14.49 12.37 7.76
C GLY A 561 -14.89 11.13 8.59
N GLY A 562 -14.08 10.77 9.59
CA GLY A 562 -14.39 9.76 10.59
C GLY A 562 -13.24 8.79 10.83
N HIS A 563 -13.37 8.03 11.92
CA HIS A 563 -12.40 7.01 12.30
C HIS A 563 -13.16 5.72 12.64
N LEU A 564 -12.86 4.63 11.96
CA LEU A 564 -13.44 3.32 12.22
C LEU A 564 -12.47 2.44 13.03
N ALA A 565 -12.96 1.87 14.13
CA ALA A 565 -12.27 0.86 14.93
C ALA A 565 -12.78 -0.53 14.57
N LEU A 566 -11.87 -1.44 14.21
CA LEU A 566 -12.15 -2.87 13.99
C LEU A 566 -11.14 -3.72 14.76
N GLY A 567 -11.54 -4.91 15.18
CA GLY A 567 -10.60 -5.85 15.78
C GLY A 567 -11.22 -7.15 16.22
N GLN A 568 -10.38 -8.05 16.70
CA GLN A 568 -10.81 -9.26 17.43
C GLN A 568 -10.89 -8.95 18.92
N VAL A 569 -11.85 -9.55 19.62
CA VAL A 569 -11.92 -9.47 21.07
C VAL A 569 -11.09 -10.58 21.72
N VAL A 570 -10.44 -10.24 22.82
CA VAL A 570 -9.66 -11.18 23.62
C VAL A 570 -10.59 -11.87 24.62
N LEU A 571 -10.64 -13.20 24.61
CA LEU A 571 -11.47 -13.96 25.55
C LEU A 571 -10.82 -13.96 26.95
N ALA A 572 -11.55 -13.52 27.96
CA ALA A 572 -11.11 -13.55 29.35
C ALA A 572 -10.87 -15.01 29.80
N GLY A 573 -9.62 -15.33 30.18
CA GLY A 573 -9.20 -16.68 30.60
C GLY A 573 -8.15 -17.35 29.70
N ARG A 574 -7.83 -16.79 28.52
CA ARG A 574 -6.76 -17.29 27.63
C ARG A 574 -5.34 -16.79 27.97
N GLU A 575 -5.15 -16.03 29.05
CA GLU A 575 -3.85 -15.39 29.39
C GLU A 575 -2.72 -16.36 29.81
N ASN A 576 -2.97 -17.69 29.90
CA ASN A 576 -2.01 -18.68 30.45
C ASN A 576 -1.79 -19.92 29.56
N GLN A 577 -1.99 -19.87 28.23
CA GLN A 577 -1.67 -20.99 27.34
C GLN A 577 -0.59 -20.66 26.32
#